data_AF-A0A8S4EUR8-F1
#
_entry.id   AF-A0A8S4EUR8-F1
#
_cell.length_a   1.000
_cell.length_b   1.000
_cell.length_c   1.000
_cell.angle_alpha   90.00
_cell.angle_beta   90.00
_cell.angle_gamma   90.00
#
_symmetry.space_group_name_H-M   'P 1'
#
loop_
_entity.id
_entity.type
_entity.pdbx_description
1 polymer ?
#
loop_
_entity_poly.entity_id
_entity_poly.type
_entity_poly.pdbx_seq_one_letter_code
_entity_poly.pdbx_strand_id
1 'polypeptide(L)'
;MTCLPFGLSTAPKTFACLTNWIAQSLRDQGVRIIVYLDDYLLAHQDKDTLVKHVNLLTNRLNHLGFLVNVQKSQLIPQKNLSFLGVHWDPWKNQKYLPQDKVSALRGRISEILKTNRIDSRALRSLIGVVNFAIFAVPRGRLNYRDLLVFLNSLPEEPSTKLYYLPGEVRVNLIWWYQNCHRVSQIHVPPPTHFLTTDASDQAWAGQLDHIPISGPWTLTEAYLHCNCKEMLAVLKVLQEHGPRLQHSSVLLQCDSKTVVSYIRNEGGTRSLPLLSYTNQIFQILDFNQINLTAYHLPGKYNAHADHLSRHRRPPEWHLLPQCTEMLFKKLGMPLVDLFASETAHVLENYVSLDLNDHRALFHNAFSRTWHFSRAWIFPPPFLIPRVLAHLNQATGVYLIVCPRWERVFWRADLKARALAAPFTIHNLHRHLVDTSTGVAPREVHNMTLEVWTCGGGLKAL
;
A
#
# COMPACT_ATOMS: atom_id res chain seq x y z
N MET A 1 -18.43 42.83 -6.58
CA MET A 1 -18.70 41.46 -7.05
C MET A 1 -19.77 40.87 -6.16
N THR A 2 -20.92 40.44 -6.71
CA THR A 2 -22.05 39.88 -5.96
C THR A 2 -22.10 38.35 -5.97
N CYS A 3 -21.26 37.70 -6.78
CA CYS A 3 -21.11 36.24 -6.85
C CYS A 3 -19.73 35.86 -7.41
N LEU A 4 -19.38 34.57 -7.33
CA LEU A 4 -18.20 33.98 -7.97
C LEU A 4 -18.49 33.77 -9.48
N PRO A 5 -17.84 34.52 -10.39
CA PRO A 5 -18.11 34.39 -11.82
C PRO A 5 -17.48 33.12 -12.40
N PHE A 6 -18.14 32.54 -13.41
CA PHE A 6 -17.54 31.47 -14.23
C PHE A 6 -16.32 31.99 -15.01
N GLY A 7 -15.35 31.11 -15.26
CA GLY A 7 -14.14 31.42 -16.04
C GLY A 7 -13.00 32.04 -15.24
N LEU A 8 -13.21 32.44 -13.98
CA LEU A 8 -12.13 32.93 -13.13
C LEU A 8 -11.31 31.76 -12.58
N SER A 9 -9.99 31.77 -12.81
CA SER A 9 -9.09 30.69 -12.40
C SER A 9 -9.03 30.47 -10.88
N THR A 10 -9.26 31.51 -10.08
CA THR A 10 -9.27 31.45 -8.61
C THR A 10 -10.62 31.03 -8.02
N ALA A 11 -11.68 30.98 -8.83
CA ALA A 11 -13.03 30.69 -8.36
C ALA A 11 -13.16 29.30 -7.72
N PRO A 12 -12.68 28.20 -8.35
CA PRO A 12 -12.80 26.86 -7.76
C PRO A 12 -12.07 26.74 -6.42
N LYS A 13 -10.88 27.36 -6.30
CA LYS A 13 -10.11 27.35 -5.05
C LYS A 13 -10.87 28.07 -3.94
N THR A 14 -11.39 29.26 -4.23
CA THR A 14 -12.14 30.07 -3.26
C THR A 14 -13.39 29.33 -2.79
N PHE A 15 -14.13 28.72 -3.71
CA PHE A 15 -15.32 27.93 -3.39
C PHE A 15 -14.96 26.69 -2.56
N ALA A 16 -13.90 25.96 -2.94
CA ALA A 16 -13.42 24.81 -2.18
C ALA A 16 -13.00 25.17 -0.76
N CYS A 17 -12.37 26.32 -0.52
CA CYS A 17 -12.04 26.77 0.84
C CYS A 17 -13.31 26.93 1.69
N LEU A 18 -14.36 27.53 1.13
CA LEU A 18 -15.63 27.74 1.81
C LEU A 18 -16.35 26.41 2.09
N THR A 19 -16.46 25.52 1.10
CA THR A 19 -17.14 24.22 1.27
C THR A 19 -16.37 23.30 2.23
N ASN A 20 -15.04 23.36 2.23
CA ASN A 20 -14.22 22.65 3.23
C ASN A 20 -14.39 23.21 4.64
N TRP A 21 -14.55 24.53 4.81
CA TRP A 21 -14.83 25.11 6.12
C TRP A 21 -16.17 24.63 6.69
N ILE A 22 -17.21 24.59 5.85
CA ILE A 22 -18.53 24.03 6.21
C ILE A 22 -18.39 22.56 6.61
N ALA A 23 -17.68 21.77 5.80
CA ALA A 23 -17.42 20.37 6.07
C ALA A 23 -16.68 20.18 7.41
N GLN A 24 -15.66 21.00 7.68
CA GLN A 24 -14.88 20.93 8.91
C GLN A 24 -15.76 21.17 10.13
N SER A 25 -16.61 22.20 10.09
CA SER A 25 -17.55 22.51 11.17
C SER A 25 -18.51 21.34 11.47
N LEU A 26 -18.87 20.53 10.47
CA LEU A 26 -19.68 19.32 10.65
C LEU A 26 -18.85 18.14 11.16
N ARG A 27 -17.59 18.00 10.71
CA ARG A 27 -16.66 16.98 11.23
C ARG A 27 -16.39 17.16 12.73
N ASP A 28 -16.27 18.42 13.18
CA ASP A 28 -16.10 18.76 14.60
C ASP A 28 -17.33 18.35 15.44
N GLN A 29 -18.49 18.14 14.80
CA GLN A 29 -19.72 17.64 15.41
C GLN A 29 -19.89 16.12 15.26
N GLY A 30 -18.85 15.40 14.82
CA GLY A 30 -18.86 13.95 14.64
C GLY A 30 -19.43 13.47 13.30
N VAL A 31 -19.75 14.37 12.37
CA VAL A 31 -20.29 13.99 11.06
C VAL A 31 -19.16 13.51 10.14
N ARG A 32 -19.26 12.27 9.66
CA ARG A 32 -18.37 11.76 8.61
C ARG A 32 -18.80 12.29 7.25
N ILE A 33 -18.09 13.31 6.77
CA ILE A 33 -18.37 14.03 5.53
C ILE A 33 -17.12 14.24 4.66
N ILE A 34 -17.26 13.94 3.38
CA ILE A 34 -16.29 14.20 2.32
C ILE A 34 -16.85 15.32 1.44
N VAL A 35 -15.98 16.23 1.03
CA VAL A 35 -16.34 17.33 0.12
C VAL A 35 -15.35 17.38 -1.01
N TYR A 36 -15.86 17.48 -2.22
CA TYR A 36 -15.09 17.71 -3.42
C TYR A 36 -15.72 18.84 -4.22
N LEU A 37 -15.08 20.02 -4.18
CA LEU A 37 -15.63 21.26 -4.76
C LEU A 37 -17.05 21.53 -4.25
N ASP A 38 -18.06 21.25 -5.08
CA ASP A 38 -19.50 21.43 -4.87
C ASP A 38 -20.23 20.18 -4.38
N ASP A 39 -19.62 19.00 -4.51
CA ASP A 39 -20.24 17.74 -4.12
C ASP A 39 -19.93 17.38 -2.65
N TYR A 40 -20.98 17.09 -1.88
CA TYR A 40 -20.90 16.61 -0.50
C TYR A 40 -21.33 15.14 -0.43
N LEU A 41 -20.52 14.31 0.23
CA LEU A 41 -20.83 12.91 0.51
C LEU A 41 -20.79 12.65 2.02
N LEU A 42 -21.89 12.13 2.55
CA LEU A 42 -22.02 11.77 3.96
C LEU A 42 -22.09 10.24 4.07
N ALA A 43 -21.49 9.70 5.13
CA ALA A 43 -21.51 8.26 5.38
C ALA A 43 -21.72 7.98 6.86
N HIS A 44 -22.60 7.04 7.17
CA HIS A 44 -22.82 6.54 8.53
C HIS A 44 -23.40 5.12 8.45
N GLN A 45 -23.08 4.27 9.42
CA GLN A 45 -23.54 2.87 9.47
C GLN A 45 -25.04 2.78 9.82
N ASP A 46 -25.50 3.66 10.72
CA ASP A 46 -26.91 3.81 11.06
C ASP A 46 -27.62 4.78 10.11
N LYS A 47 -28.76 4.34 9.57
CA LYS A 47 -29.56 5.07 8.58
C LYS A 47 -30.18 6.33 9.18
N ASP A 48 -30.74 6.24 10.38
CA ASP A 48 -31.49 7.35 10.99
C ASP A 48 -30.56 8.49 11.38
N THR A 49 -29.37 8.15 11.88
CA THR A 49 -28.28 9.09 12.11
C THR A 49 -27.82 9.74 10.80
N LEU A 50 -27.73 9.00 9.70
CA LEU A 50 -27.39 9.57 8.39
C LEU A 50 -28.45 10.57 7.90
N VAL A 51 -29.75 10.27 8.09
CA VAL A 51 -30.83 11.22 7.78
C VAL A 51 -30.66 12.52 8.59
N LYS A 52 -30.36 12.41 9.89
CA LYS A 52 -30.11 13.58 10.75
C LYS A 52 -28.92 14.40 10.24
N HIS A 53 -27.82 13.73 9.84
CA HIS A 53 -26.64 14.40 9.29
C HIS A 53 -26.93 15.11 7.95
N VAL A 54 -27.71 14.49 7.07
CA VAL A 54 -28.13 15.13 5.81
C VAL A 54 -28.96 16.38 6.11
N ASN A 55 -29.96 16.28 6.98
CA ASN A 55 -30.79 17.43 7.37
C ASN A 55 -29.95 18.55 7.99
N LEU A 56 -29.00 18.21 8.86
CA LEU A 56 -28.07 19.17 9.46
C LEU A 56 -27.24 19.91 8.39
N LEU A 57 -26.69 19.18 7.41
CA LEU A 57 -25.96 19.77 6.30
C LEU A 57 -26.86 20.69 5.47
N THR A 58 -28.04 20.20 5.03
CA THR A 58 -28.95 20.98 4.18
C THR A 58 -29.41 22.26 4.88
N ASN A 59 -29.74 22.18 6.17
CA ASN A 59 -30.11 23.37 6.95
C ASN A 59 -28.94 24.35 7.08
N ARG A 60 -27.71 23.86 7.29
CA ARG A 60 -26.52 24.72 7.38
C ARG A 60 -26.21 25.40 6.05
N LEU A 61 -26.31 24.68 4.93
CA LEU A 61 -26.14 25.23 3.59
C LEU A 61 -27.17 26.32 3.32
N ASN A 62 -28.46 26.06 3.57
CA ASN A 62 -29.53 27.03 3.39
C ASN A 62 -29.34 28.27 4.26
N HIS A 63 -28.97 28.10 5.54
CA HIS A 63 -28.70 29.22 6.45
C HIS A 63 -27.53 30.09 5.96
N LEU A 64 -26.51 29.49 5.34
CA LEU A 64 -25.37 30.21 4.76
C LEU A 64 -25.68 30.79 3.36
N GLY A 65 -26.91 30.67 2.87
CA GLY A 65 -27.34 31.22 1.58
C GLY A 65 -27.00 30.35 0.36
N PHE A 66 -26.60 29.09 0.56
CA PHE A 66 -26.40 28.16 -0.56
C PHE A 66 -27.74 27.66 -1.10
N LEU A 67 -27.80 27.47 -2.42
CA LEU A 67 -28.95 26.88 -3.10
C LEU A 67 -28.67 25.41 -3.40
N VAL A 68 -29.26 24.51 -2.61
CA VAL A 68 -29.12 23.06 -2.82
C VAL A 68 -29.98 22.61 -4.00
N ASN A 69 -29.35 22.01 -5.01
CA ASN A 69 -30.08 21.46 -6.16
C ASN A 69 -30.70 20.09 -5.81
N VAL A 70 -31.92 20.12 -5.25
CA VAL A 70 -32.63 18.91 -4.79
C VAL A 70 -32.83 17.87 -5.91
N GLN A 71 -33.01 18.30 -7.17
CA GLN A 71 -33.19 17.38 -8.30
C GLN A 71 -31.94 16.57 -8.63
N LYS A 72 -30.75 17.17 -8.45
CA LYS A 72 -29.46 16.50 -8.66
C LYS A 72 -28.92 15.83 -7.39
N SER A 73 -29.43 16.20 -6.22
CA SER A 73 -28.98 15.67 -4.94
C SER A 73 -29.69 14.35 -4.57
N GLN A 74 -28.94 13.45 -3.94
CA GLN A 74 -29.48 12.25 -3.30
C GLN A 74 -29.59 12.49 -1.79
N LEU A 75 -30.76 12.95 -1.32
CA LEU A 75 -30.98 13.31 0.10
C LEU A 75 -31.47 12.13 0.96
N ILE A 76 -31.96 11.07 0.34
CA ILE A 76 -32.38 9.86 1.04
C ILE A 76 -31.17 8.93 1.12
N PRO A 77 -30.78 8.45 2.31
CA PRO A 77 -29.68 7.51 2.45
C PRO A 77 -29.83 6.26 1.56
N GLN A 78 -28.77 5.93 0.84
CA GLN A 78 -28.69 4.75 -0.01
C GLN A 78 -27.50 3.88 0.37
N LYS A 79 -27.61 2.58 0.11
CA LYS A 79 -26.50 1.64 0.31
C LYS A 79 -25.41 1.81 -0.76
N ASN A 80 -25.82 2.12 -1.98
CA ASN A 80 -24.97 2.22 -3.16
C ASN A 80 -25.27 3.55 -3.84
N LEU A 81 -24.25 4.28 -4.29
CA LEU A 81 -24.45 5.61 -4.88
C LEU A 81 -23.36 5.95 -5.91
N SER A 82 -23.66 6.94 -6.75
CA SER A 82 -22.70 7.54 -7.68
C SER A 82 -22.10 8.80 -7.07
N PHE A 83 -20.79 8.86 -6.97
CA PHE A 83 -20.06 10.03 -6.49
C PHE A 83 -18.80 10.24 -7.33
N LEU A 84 -18.58 11.47 -7.78
CA LEU A 84 -17.50 11.84 -8.71
C LEU A 84 -17.49 10.98 -9.99
N GLY A 85 -18.69 10.60 -10.45
CA GLY A 85 -18.88 9.84 -11.67
C GLY A 85 -18.45 8.38 -11.61
N VAL A 86 -18.30 7.81 -10.42
CA VAL A 86 -18.02 6.39 -10.14
C VAL A 86 -19.14 5.84 -9.24
N HIS A 87 -19.56 4.59 -9.48
CA HIS A 87 -20.47 3.89 -8.58
C HIS A 87 -19.70 3.24 -7.43
N TRP A 88 -20.24 3.40 -6.23
CA TRP A 88 -19.69 2.87 -4.99
C TRP A 88 -20.71 1.92 -4.34
N ASP A 89 -20.29 0.71 -4.04
CA ASP A 89 -21.02 -0.29 -3.25
C ASP A 89 -20.13 -0.73 -2.07
N PRO A 90 -20.17 0.01 -0.95
CA PRO A 90 -19.40 -0.33 0.25
C PRO A 90 -19.78 -1.67 0.87
N TRP A 91 -21.01 -2.14 0.69
CA TRP A 91 -21.49 -3.40 1.26
C TRP A 91 -20.85 -4.61 0.61
N LYS A 92 -20.55 -4.52 -0.68
CA LYS A 92 -19.79 -5.53 -1.43
C LYS A 92 -18.30 -5.21 -1.53
N ASN A 93 -17.84 -4.11 -0.92
CA ASN A 93 -16.48 -3.58 -1.06
C ASN A 93 -16.10 -3.34 -2.54
N GLN A 94 -16.98 -2.72 -3.32
CA GLN A 94 -16.87 -2.61 -4.78
C GLN A 94 -16.99 -1.16 -5.29
N LYS A 95 -16.21 -0.83 -6.31
CA LYS A 95 -16.34 0.39 -7.11
C LYS A 95 -16.22 0.08 -8.60
N TYR A 96 -16.98 0.78 -9.43
CA TYR A 96 -17.03 0.52 -10.86
C TYR A 96 -17.57 1.71 -11.65
N LEU A 97 -17.39 1.67 -12.97
CA LEU A 97 -17.92 2.71 -13.86
C LEU A 97 -19.44 2.56 -14.06
N PRO A 98 -20.19 3.67 -14.05
CA PRO A 98 -21.56 3.71 -14.56
C PRO A 98 -21.71 3.14 -15.98
N GLN A 99 -22.84 2.49 -16.26
CA GLN A 99 -23.07 1.74 -17.50
C GLN A 99 -23.08 2.64 -18.74
N ASP A 100 -23.57 3.87 -18.63
CA ASP A 100 -23.52 4.90 -19.67
C ASP A 100 -22.07 5.23 -20.06
N LYS A 101 -21.18 5.38 -19.08
CA LYS A 101 -19.75 5.61 -19.32
C LYS A 101 -19.06 4.41 -19.96
N VAL A 102 -19.41 3.20 -19.53
CA VAL A 102 -18.92 1.94 -20.12
C VAL A 102 -19.31 1.87 -21.59
N SER A 103 -20.58 2.11 -21.92
CA SER A 103 -21.10 2.10 -23.30
C SER A 103 -20.42 3.16 -24.17
N ALA A 104 -20.28 4.39 -23.66
CA ALA A 104 -19.61 5.47 -24.38
C ALA A 104 -18.13 5.16 -24.68
N LEU A 105 -17.39 4.60 -23.70
CA LEU A 105 -16.00 4.20 -23.88
C LEU A 105 -15.88 3.05 -24.90
N ARG A 106 -16.74 2.03 -24.81
CA ARG A 106 -16.76 0.91 -25.77
C ARG A 106 -17.05 1.37 -27.20
N GLY A 107 -18.01 2.29 -27.38
CA GLY A 107 -18.32 2.87 -28.68
C GLY A 107 -17.11 3.52 -29.33
N ARG A 108 -16.44 4.43 -28.60
CA ARG A 108 -15.22 5.10 -29.07
C ARG A 108 -14.10 4.13 -29.43
N ILE A 109 -13.86 3.13 -28.57
CA ILE A 109 -12.81 2.13 -28.83
C ILE A 109 -13.15 1.30 -30.06
N SER A 110 -14.41 0.90 -30.25
CA SER A 110 -14.82 0.11 -31.41
C SER A 110 -14.57 0.84 -32.73
N GLU A 111 -14.88 2.14 -32.80
CA GLU A 111 -14.62 2.97 -33.99
C GLU A 111 -13.13 3.07 -34.33
N ILE A 112 -12.30 3.28 -33.30
CA ILE A 112 -10.83 3.36 -33.45
C ILE A 112 -10.25 2.01 -33.92
N LEU A 113 -10.72 0.90 -33.35
CA LEU A 113 -10.28 -0.44 -33.74
C LEU A 113 -10.68 -0.81 -35.18
N LYS A 114 -11.87 -0.37 -35.64
CA LYS A 114 -12.35 -0.59 -37.01
C LYS A 114 -11.48 0.12 -38.05
N THR A 115 -11.11 1.37 -37.77
CA THR A 115 -10.30 2.19 -38.69
C THR A 115 -8.81 1.86 -38.62
N ASN A 116 -8.36 1.30 -37.50
CA ASN A 116 -6.96 0.97 -37.20
C ASN A 116 -5.99 2.15 -37.36
N ARG A 117 -6.54 3.37 -37.31
CA ARG A 117 -5.83 4.63 -37.43
C ARG A 117 -6.45 5.64 -36.48
N ILE A 118 -5.63 6.55 -35.96
CA ILE A 118 -6.09 7.59 -35.05
C ILE A 118 -5.28 8.86 -35.26
N ASP A 119 -5.92 10.01 -35.15
CA ASP A 119 -5.22 11.28 -35.07
C ASP A 119 -4.82 11.62 -33.63
N SER A 120 -3.89 12.55 -33.50
CA SER A 120 -3.30 12.91 -32.22
C SER A 120 -4.28 13.62 -31.26
N ARG A 121 -5.35 14.24 -31.77
CA ARG A 121 -6.40 14.89 -30.97
C ARG A 121 -7.37 13.85 -30.41
N ALA A 122 -7.80 12.91 -31.25
CA ALA A 122 -8.62 11.78 -30.86
C ALA A 122 -7.92 10.90 -29.82
N LEU A 123 -6.61 10.63 -29.99
CA LEU A 123 -5.82 9.87 -29.01
C LEU A 123 -5.77 10.56 -27.65
N ARG A 124 -5.48 11.87 -27.60
CA ARG A 124 -5.48 12.65 -26.34
C ARG A 124 -6.86 12.64 -25.67
N SER A 125 -7.93 12.78 -26.45
CA SER A 125 -9.31 12.69 -25.95
C SER A 125 -9.61 11.31 -25.34
N LEU A 126 -9.23 10.23 -26.02
CA LEU A 126 -9.38 8.87 -25.49
C LEU A 126 -8.58 8.67 -24.21
N ILE A 127 -7.32 9.10 -24.19
CA ILE A 127 -6.43 9.05 -23.03
C ILE A 127 -7.06 9.77 -21.84
N GLY A 128 -7.69 10.93 -22.05
CA GLY A 128 -8.43 11.64 -20.99
C GLY A 128 -9.58 10.82 -20.38
N VAL A 129 -10.38 10.16 -21.23
CA VAL A 129 -11.48 9.29 -20.78
C VAL A 129 -10.95 8.05 -20.05
N VAL A 130 -9.92 7.42 -20.60
CA VAL A 130 -9.28 6.24 -19.99
C VAL A 130 -8.62 6.60 -18.66
N ASN A 131 -7.97 7.76 -18.56
CA ASN A 131 -7.35 8.25 -17.33
C ASN A 131 -8.36 8.51 -16.19
N PHE A 132 -9.62 8.80 -16.52
CA PHE A 132 -10.70 8.77 -15.54
C PHE A 132 -11.04 7.32 -15.15
N ALA A 133 -11.19 6.44 -16.15
CA ALA A 133 -11.59 5.04 -15.97
C ALA A 133 -10.60 4.19 -15.15
N ILE A 134 -9.29 4.44 -15.24
CA ILE A 134 -8.25 3.68 -14.49
C ILE A 134 -8.42 3.70 -12.97
N PHE A 135 -9.20 4.67 -12.43
CA PHE A 135 -9.48 4.72 -11.00
C PHE A 135 -10.43 3.60 -10.54
N ALA A 136 -11.34 3.18 -11.42
CA ALA A 136 -12.39 2.21 -11.12
C ALA A 136 -12.17 0.85 -11.78
N VAL A 137 -11.42 0.80 -12.89
CA VAL A 137 -11.20 -0.44 -13.66
C VAL A 137 -9.90 -1.12 -13.21
N PRO A 138 -9.96 -2.35 -12.68
CA PRO A 138 -8.77 -3.09 -12.25
C PRO A 138 -7.85 -3.38 -13.43
N ARG A 139 -6.52 -3.23 -13.26
CA ARG A 139 -5.51 -3.30 -14.35
C ARG A 139 -5.65 -2.24 -15.43
N GLY A 140 -6.48 -1.22 -15.20
CA GLY A 140 -6.62 -0.10 -16.12
C GLY A 140 -5.31 0.64 -16.30
N ARG A 141 -4.52 0.85 -15.24
CA ARG A 141 -3.26 1.60 -15.36
C ARG A 141 -2.22 0.84 -16.17
N LEU A 142 -2.21 -0.49 -16.05
CA LEU A 142 -1.33 -1.36 -16.84
C LEU A 142 -1.62 -1.22 -18.33
N ASN A 143 -2.88 -1.38 -18.72
CA ASN A 143 -3.35 -1.28 -20.12
C ASN A 143 -3.54 0.17 -20.61
N TYR A 144 -3.00 1.13 -19.86
CA TYR A 144 -2.96 2.54 -20.22
C TYR A 144 -1.55 2.99 -20.60
N ARG A 145 -0.51 2.23 -20.24
CA ARG A 145 0.89 2.65 -20.44
C ARG A 145 1.28 2.72 -21.90
N ASP A 146 0.87 1.75 -22.72
CA ASP A 146 1.24 1.74 -24.14
C ASP A 146 0.54 2.86 -24.92
N LEU A 147 -0.67 3.26 -24.51
CA LEU A 147 -1.35 4.45 -25.04
C LEU A 147 -0.54 5.72 -24.79
N LEU A 148 0.03 5.87 -23.59
CA LEU A 148 0.89 7.00 -23.26
C LEU A 148 2.24 6.95 -23.99
N VAL A 149 2.86 5.78 -24.09
CA VAL A 149 4.11 5.61 -24.85
C VAL A 149 3.88 6.00 -26.32
N PHE A 150 2.76 5.57 -26.90
CA PHE A 150 2.41 5.95 -28.26
C PHE A 150 2.16 7.45 -28.38
N LEU A 151 1.40 8.07 -27.47
CA LEU A 151 1.19 9.52 -27.48
C LEU A 151 2.52 10.29 -27.43
N ASN A 152 3.47 9.86 -26.58
CA ASN A 152 4.78 10.50 -26.45
C ASN A 152 5.66 10.35 -27.70
N SER A 153 5.35 9.41 -28.59
CA SER A 153 6.03 9.25 -29.88
C SER A 153 5.46 10.17 -30.98
N LEU A 154 4.31 10.82 -30.72
CA LEU A 154 3.66 11.73 -31.66
C LEU A 154 4.10 13.18 -31.40
N PRO A 155 3.96 14.08 -32.39
CA PRO A 155 4.21 15.51 -32.19
C PRO A 155 3.35 16.12 -31.08
N GLU A 156 3.93 17.09 -30.37
CA GLU A 156 3.25 17.79 -29.27
C GLU A 156 2.01 18.55 -29.74
N GLU A 157 2.08 19.17 -30.92
CA GLU A 157 0.96 19.92 -31.49
C GLU A 157 -0.13 19.00 -32.05
N PRO A 158 -1.41 19.16 -31.61
CA PRO A 158 -2.50 18.35 -32.11
C PRO A 158 -2.76 18.56 -33.60
N SER A 159 -2.49 17.55 -34.41
CA SER A 159 -2.80 17.52 -35.84
C SER A 159 -3.90 16.49 -36.16
N THR A 160 -4.56 16.70 -37.30
CA THR A 160 -5.55 15.79 -37.91
C THR A 160 -4.88 14.67 -38.74
N LYS A 161 -3.54 14.61 -38.76
CA LYS A 161 -2.80 13.53 -39.42
C LYS A 161 -3.14 12.21 -38.75
N LEU A 162 -3.51 11.23 -39.55
CA LEU A 162 -3.82 9.88 -39.10
C LEU A 162 -2.55 9.03 -38.98
N TYR A 163 -2.39 8.36 -37.84
CA TYR A 163 -1.31 7.43 -37.56
C TYR A 163 -1.87 6.01 -37.40
N TYR A 164 -1.14 5.00 -37.86
CA TYR A 164 -1.49 3.61 -37.60
C TYR A 164 -1.31 3.27 -36.12
N LEU A 165 -2.19 2.42 -35.60
CA LEU A 165 -2.09 1.94 -34.22
C LEU A 165 -0.94 0.92 -34.10
N PRO A 166 0.00 1.13 -33.16
CA PRO A 166 0.96 0.09 -32.78
C PRO A 166 0.24 -1.17 -32.27
N GLY A 167 0.89 -2.33 -32.39
CA GLY A 167 0.33 -3.62 -31.99
C GLY A 167 -0.04 -3.65 -30.50
N GLU A 168 0.83 -3.12 -29.65
CA GLU A 168 0.67 -3.03 -28.20
C GLU A 168 -0.54 -2.16 -27.83
N VAL A 169 -0.69 -1.01 -28.49
CA VAL A 169 -1.84 -0.11 -28.32
C VAL A 169 -3.13 -0.82 -28.72
N ARG A 170 -3.14 -1.54 -29.84
CA ARG A 170 -4.30 -2.30 -30.29
C ARG A 170 -4.70 -3.37 -29.27
N VAL A 171 -3.73 -4.11 -28.72
CA VAL A 171 -3.97 -5.10 -27.65
C VAL A 171 -4.57 -4.43 -26.41
N ASN A 172 -4.01 -3.29 -25.97
CA ASN A 172 -4.51 -2.51 -24.84
C ASN A 172 -5.96 -2.02 -25.08
N LEU A 173 -6.27 -1.53 -26.28
CA LEU A 173 -7.63 -1.09 -26.65
C LEU A 173 -8.64 -2.24 -26.65
N ILE A 174 -8.27 -3.40 -27.18
CA ILE A 174 -9.11 -4.61 -27.12
C ILE A 174 -9.35 -5.00 -25.66
N TRP A 175 -8.30 -4.97 -24.83
CA TRP A 175 -8.43 -5.22 -23.40
C TRP A 175 -9.40 -4.24 -22.74
N TRP A 176 -9.30 -2.94 -23.04
CA TRP A 176 -10.23 -1.94 -22.50
C TRP A 176 -11.67 -2.17 -22.93
N TYR A 177 -11.89 -2.47 -24.21
CA TYR A 177 -13.22 -2.78 -24.72
C TYR A 177 -13.86 -3.96 -23.95
N GLN A 178 -13.07 -5.01 -23.69
CA GLN A 178 -13.52 -6.18 -22.97
C GLN A 178 -13.72 -5.89 -21.48
N ASN A 179 -12.82 -5.13 -20.83
CA ASN A 179 -12.68 -5.10 -19.37
C ASN A 179 -13.13 -3.80 -18.69
N CYS A 180 -13.49 -2.74 -19.41
CA CYS A 180 -13.88 -1.46 -18.80
C CYS A 180 -15.10 -1.51 -17.88
N HIS A 181 -15.92 -2.57 -17.96
CA HIS A 181 -17.07 -2.82 -17.09
C HIS A 181 -16.70 -3.55 -15.79
N ARG A 182 -15.45 -4.01 -15.65
CA ARG A 182 -15.02 -4.76 -14.47
C ARG A 182 -15.08 -3.89 -13.22
N VAL A 183 -15.32 -4.58 -12.11
CA VAL A 183 -15.42 -3.99 -10.78
C VAL A 183 -14.08 -4.11 -10.07
N SER A 184 -13.67 -3.08 -9.34
CA SER A 184 -12.51 -3.12 -8.44
C SER A 184 -12.94 -2.99 -6.98
N GLN A 185 -12.04 -3.38 -6.07
CA GLN A 185 -12.30 -3.28 -4.64
C GLN A 185 -12.12 -1.86 -4.12
N ILE A 186 -12.89 -1.47 -3.11
CA ILE A 186 -12.70 -0.19 -2.41
C ILE A 186 -11.51 -0.31 -1.46
N HIS A 187 -11.50 -1.37 -0.65
CA HIS A 187 -10.46 -1.71 0.31
C HIS A 187 -9.77 -3.00 -0.10
N VAL A 188 -8.44 -2.98 -0.13
CA VAL A 188 -7.64 -4.18 -0.34
C VAL A 188 -7.75 -5.05 0.92
N PRO A 189 -7.89 -6.39 0.80
CA PRO A 189 -7.87 -7.28 1.96
C PRO A 189 -6.58 -7.12 2.78
N PRO A 190 -6.62 -7.41 4.09
CA PRO A 190 -5.42 -7.43 4.91
C PRO A 190 -4.44 -8.49 4.38
N PRO A 191 -3.12 -8.25 4.48
CA PRO A 191 -2.12 -9.19 3.99
C PRO A 191 -2.15 -10.48 4.79
N THR A 192 -2.10 -11.60 4.08
CA THR A 192 -1.99 -12.95 4.63
C THR A 192 -0.55 -13.48 4.54
N HIS A 193 0.23 -12.96 3.60
CA HIS A 193 1.63 -13.31 3.38
C HIS A 193 2.49 -12.04 3.29
N PHE A 194 3.75 -12.15 3.73
CA PHE A 194 4.70 -11.05 3.80
C PHE A 194 5.93 -11.40 2.98
N LEU A 195 6.24 -10.59 1.97
CA LEU A 195 7.37 -10.79 1.09
C LEU A 195 8.34 -9.63 1.23
N THR A 196 9.63 -9.93 1.45
CA THR A 196 10.70 -8.96 1.17
C THR A 196 11.58 -9.43 0.05
N THR A 197 12.12 -8.51 -0.73
CA THR A 197 13.06 -8.82 -1.82
C THR A 197 14.27 -7.91 -1.78
N ASP A 198 15.36 -8.40 -2.37
CA ASP A 198 16.60 -7.66 -2.57
C ASP A 198 17.33 -8.20 -3.80
N ALA A 199 18.09 -7.34 -4.48
CA ALA A 199 18.94 -7.71 -5.59
C ALA A 199 20.39 -7.24 -5.37
N SER A 200 21.33 -8.19 -5.44
CA SER A 200 22.76 -7.88 -5.49
C SER A 200 23.29 -7.94 -6.92
N ASP A 201 24.59 -7.67 -7.10
CA ASP A 201 25.22 -7.83 -8.42
C ASP A 201 25.31 -9.29 -8.87
N GLN A 202 25.32 -10.23 -7.93
CA GLN A 202 25.55 -11.66 -8.20
C GLN A 202 24.29 -12.51 -8.16
N ALA A 203 23.32 -12.15 -7.31
CA ALA A 203 22.13 -12.95 -7.07
C ALA A 203 20.92 -12.10 -6.65
N TRP A 204 19.75 -12.71 -6.68
CA TRP A 204 18.54 -12.19 -6.05
C TRP A 204 18.20 -12.98 -4.81
N ALA A 205 17.47 -12.34 -3.91
CA ALA A 205 16.82 -13.04 -2.82
C ALA A 205 15.45 -12.45 -2.50
N GLY A 206 14.66 -13.27 -1.82
CA GLY A 206 13.49 -12.85 -1.10
C GLY A 206 13.29 -13.67 0.17
N GLN A 207 12.47 -13.13 1.05
CA GLN A 207 11.99 -13.82 2.24
C GLN A 207 10.46 -13.80 2.15
N LEU A 208 9.86 -14.98 1.90
CA LEU A 208 8.41 -15.15 1.89
C LEU A 208 8.00 -15.76 3.23
N ASP A 209 7.42 -14.93 4.09
CA ASP A 209 7.14 -15.23 5.49
C ASP A 209 8.41 -15.69 6.24
N HIS A 210 8.53 -17.00 6.47
CA HIS A 210 9.66 -17.63 7.14
C HIS A 210 10.55 -18.43 6.16
N ILE A 211 10.20 -18.45 4.87
CA ILE A 211 10.88 -19.20 3.83
C ILE A 211 11.86 -18.26 3.11
N PRO A 212 13.19 -18.46 3.29
CA PRO A 212 14.18 -17.77 2.48
C PRO A 212 14.20 -18.36 1.07
N ILE A 213 14.33 -17.49 0.07
CA ILE A 213 14.35 -17.83 -1.35
C ILE A 213 15.50 -17.05 -1.98
N SER A 214 16.34 -17.70 -2.77
CA SER A 214 17.45 -17.03 -3.43
C SER A 214 17.90 -17.79 -4.67
N GLY A 215 18.47 -17.09 -5.63
CA GLY A 215 19.07 -17.73 -6.80
C GLY A 215 20.11 -16.83 -7.47
N PRO A 216 21.05 -17.41 -8.22
CA PRO A 216 22.02 -16.64 -8.98
C PRO A 216 21.32 -15.89 -10.13
N TRP A 217 21.93 -14.79 -10.56
CA TRP A 217 21.59 -14.21 -11.85
C TRP A 217 22.14 -15.07 -12.99
N THR A 218 21.38 -15.20 -14.07
CA THR A 218 21.97 -15.63 -15.35
C THR A 218 22.95 -14.57 -15.85
N LEU A 219 23.84 -14.94 -16.78
CA LEU A 219 24.83 -14.02 -17.35
C LEU A 219 24.17 -12.75 -17.90
N THR A 220 23.04 -12.87 -18.61
CA THR A 220 22.32 -11.72 -19.17
C THR A 220 21.66 -10.87 -18.08
N GLU A 221 21.08 -11.49 -17.05
CA GLU A 221 20.44 -10.77 -15.95
C GLU A 221 21.43 -9.99 -15.09
N ALA A 222 22.66 -10.50 -14.95
CA ALA A 222 23.73 -9.84 -14.20
C ALA A 222 24.13 -8.48 -14.79
N TYR A 223 23.92 -8.24 -16.09
CA TYR A 223 24.19 -6.95 -16.75
C TYR A 223 23.02 -5.98 -16.74
N LEU A 224 21.86 -6.36 -16.19
CA LEU A 224 20.70 -5.47 -16.12
C LEU A 224 20.97 -4.29 -15.17
N HIS A 225 20.35 -3.15 -15.47
CA HIS A 225 20.33 -2.01 -14.57
C HIS A 225 19.74 -2.41 -13.20
N CYS A 226 20.24 -1.83 -12.10
CA CYS A 226 19.84 -2.20 -10.73
C CYS A 226 18.32 -2.24 -10.52
N ASN A 227 17.59 -1.19 -10.93
CA ASN A 227 16.11 -1.18 -10.87
C ASN A 227 15.45 -2.38 -11.60
N CYS A 228 16.03 -2.85 -12.70
CA CYS A 228 15.54 -4.02 -13.42
C CYS A 228 15.82 -5.31 -12.65
N LYS A 229 17.02 -5.44 -12.04
CA LYS A 229 17.34 -6.57 -11.14
C LYS A 229 16.39 -6.61 -9.95
N GLU A 230 16.13 -5.47 -9.32
CA GLU A 230 15.16 -5.34 -8.22
C GLU A 230 13.75 -5.79 -8.62
N MET A 231 13.26 -5.35 -9.77
CA MET A 231 11.95 -5.77 -10.28
C MET A 231 11.94 -7.27 -10.64
N LEU A 232 13.05 -7.77 -11.19
CA LEU A 232 13.20 -9.16 -11.59
C LEU A 232 13.26 -10.09 -10.37
N ALA A 233 13.83 -9.67 -9.24
CA ALA A 233 13.79 -10.41 -7.98
C ALA A 233 12.34 -10.67 -7.55
N VAL A 234 11.48 -9.65 -7.60
CA VAL A 234 10.03 -9.80 -7.34
C VAL A 234 9.39 -10.78 -8.32
N LEU A 235 9.70 -10.65 -9.62
CA LEU A 235 9.14 -11.54 -10.64
C LEU A 235 9.54 -13.00 -10.41
N LYS A 236 10.81 -13.28 -10.11
CA LYS A 236 11.31 -14.65 -9.88
C LYS A 236 10.67 -15.29 -8.66
N VAL A 237 10.55 -14.57 -7.54
CA VAL A 237 9.82 -15.06 -6.36
C VAL A 237 8.37 -15.41 -6.71
N LEU A 238 7.68 -14.54 -7.46
CA LEU A 238 6.29 -14.79 -7.85
C LEU A 238 6.14 -15.92 -8.88
N GLN A 239 7.11 -16.12 -9.77
CA GLN A 239 7.12 -17.25 -10.71
C GLN A 239 7.24 -18.58 -9.97
N GLU A 240 8.11 -18.65 -8.95
CA GLU A 240 8.35 -19.87 -8.20
C GLU A 240 7.23 -20.16 -7.17
N HIS A 241 6.74 -19.13 -6.48
CA HIS A 241 5.80 -19.30 -5.36
C HIS A 241 4.37 -18.82 -5.63
N GLY A 242 4.08 -18.25 -6.80
CA GLY A 242 2.74 -17.80 -7.20
C GLY A 242 1.63 -18.82 -6.94
N PRO A 243 1.80 -20.11 -7.32
CA PRO A 243 0.79 -21.14 -7.06
C PRO A 243 0.50 -21.38 -5.57
N ARG A 244 1.50 -21.21 -4.69
CA ARG A 244 1.31 -21.35 -3.23
C ARG A 244 0.61 -20.15 -2.61
N LEU A 245 0.64 -19.02 -3.31
CA LEU A 245 0.03 -17.75 -2.89
C LEU A 245 -1.37 -17.56 -3.46
N GLN A 246 -1.97 -18.59 -4.09
CA GLN A 246 -3.26 -18.48 -4.75
C GLN A 246 -4.35 -17.94 -3.80
N HIS A 247 -5.20 -17.03 -4.31
CA HIS A 247 -6.30 -16.39 -3.58
C HIS A 247 -5.88 -15.62 -2.31
N SER A 248 -4.62 -15.21 -2.22
CA SER A 248 -4.07 -14.56 -1.02
C SER A 248 -3.85 -13.06 -1.20
N SER A 249 -3.50 -12.38 -0.10
CA SER A 249 -3.00 -11.00 -0.15
C SER A 249 -1.56 -10.95 0.33
N VAL A 250 -0.69 -10.38 -0.50
CA VAL A 250 0.75 -10.32 -0.28
C VAL A 250 1.15 -8.87 -0.03
N LEU A 251 1.87 -8.63 1.06
CA LEU A 251 2.55 -7.37 1.31
C LEU A 251 4.02 -7.50 0.93
N LEU A 252 4.42 -6.83 -0.14
CA LEU A 252 5.80 -6.70 -0.59
C LEU A 252 6.48 -5.51 0.09
N GLN A 253 7.65 -5.75 0.65
CA GLN A 253 8.59 -4.74 1.11
C GLN A 253 9.92 -4.85 0.36
N CYS A 254 10.34 -3.79 -0.32
CA CYS A 254 11.66 -3.71 -0.96
C CYS A 254 12.24 -2.31 -0.80
N ASP A 255 13.55 -2.17 -0.92
CA ASP A 255 14.24 -0.88 -0.79
C ASP A 255 14.25 -0.05 -2.09
N SER A 256 13.90 -0.66 -3.21
CA SER A 256 13.72 0.07 -4.47
C SER A 256 12.40 0.84 -4.53
N LYS A 257 12.48 2.17 -4.36
CA LYS A 257 11.33 3.08 -4.61
C LYS A 257 10.78 2.96 -6.03
N THR A 258 11.63 2.61 -7.00
CA THR A 258 11.24 2.40 -8.40
C THR A 258 10.28 1.21 -8.51
N VAL A 259 10.65 0.06 -7.93
CA VAL A 259 9.81 -1.15 -7.92
C VAL A 259 8.47 -0.87 -7.24
N VAL A 260 8.50 -0.27 -6.05
CA VAL A 260 7.27 0.10 -5.31
C VAL A 260 6.38 1.01 -6.16
N SER A 261 6.95 2.01 -6.83
CA SER A 261 6.20 2.92 -7.68
C SER A 261 5.59 2.21 -8.88
N TYR A 262 6.36 1.36 -9.57
CA TYR A 262 5.86 0.60 -10.72
C TYR A 262 4.76 -0.39 -10.33
N ILE A 263 4.89 -1.11 -9.22
CA ILE A 263 3.83 -2.02 -8.76
C ILE A 263 2.56 -1.24 -8.38
N ARG A 264 2.66 -0.18 -7.56
CA ARG A 264 1.50 0.62 -7.14
C ARG A 264 0.79 1.33 -8.29
N ASN A 265 1.54 1.74 -9.29
CA ASN A 265 1.01 2.46 -10.43
C ASN A 265 0.73 1.53 -11.62
N GLU A 266 0.90 0.22 -11.47
CA GLU A 266 0.80 -0.77 -12.54
C GLU A 266 1.60 -0.34 -13.80
N GLY A 267 2.88 0.00 -13.60
CA GLY A 267 3.83 0.34 -14.65
C GLY A 267 4.23 1.81 -14.70
N GLY A 268 5.00 2.14 -15.74
CA GLY A 268 5.51 3.47 -16.02
C GLY A 268 6.04 3.56 -17.45
N THR A 269 6.12 4.78 -17.99
CA THR A 269 6.46 5.01 -19.41
C THR A 269 7.95 5.26 -19.66
N ARG A 270 8.76 5.39 -18.60
CA ARG A 270 10.19 5.76 -18.72
C ARG A 270 11.12 4.60 -19.05
N SER A 271 10.72 3.37 -18.72
CA SER A 271 11.53 2.17 -18.93
C SER A 271 10.62 1.05 -19.40
N LEU A 272 10.76 0.70 -20.68
CA LEU A 272 10.04 -0.41 -21.31
C LEU A 272 10.39 -1.77 -20.69
N PRO A 273 11.66 -2.06 -20.31
CA PRO A 273 11.97 -3.29 -19.58
C PRO A 273 11.19 -3.41 -18.26
N LEU A 274 11.14 -2.35 -17.45
CA LEU A 274 10.37 -2.36 -16.20
C LEU A 274 8.87 -2.52 -16.45
N LEU A 275 8.34 -1.89 -17.50
CA LEU A 275 6.93 -2.08 -17.89
C LEU A 275 6.67 -3.53 -18.30
N SER A 276 7.58 -4.16 -19.04
CA SER A 276 7.48 -5.57 -19.44
C SER A 276 7.47 -6.50 -18.22
N TYR A 277 8.41 -6.34 -17.28
CA TYR A 277 8.41 -7.13 -16.04
C TYR A 277 7.16 -6.88 -15.19
N THR A 278 6.67 -5.64 -15.16
CA THR A 278 5.42 -5.29 -14.46
C THR A 278 4.23 -6.04 -15.07
N ASN A 279 4.13 -6.11 -16.40
CA ASN A 279 3.10 -6.90 -17.08
C ASN A 279 3.18 -8.38 -16.69
N GLN A 280 4.37 -8.98 -16.69
CA GLN A 280 4.57 -10.38 -16.30
C GLN A 280 4.18 -10.64 -14.84
N ILE A 281 4.56 -9.74 -13.92
CA ILE A 281 4.13 -9.79 -12.52
C ILE A 281 2.60 -9.78 -12.44
N PHE A 282 1.93 -8.82 -13.08
CA PHE A 282 0.48 -8.73 -13.00
C PHE A 282 -0.26 -9.89 -13.68
N GLN A 283 0.31 -10.51 -14.71
CA GLN A 283 -0.22 -11.76 -15.28
C GLN A 283 -0.21 -12.89 -14.26
N ILE A 284 0.90 -13.06 -13.52
CA ILE A 284 1.00 -14.07 -12.45
C ILE A 284 0.01 -13.76 -11.32
N LEU A 285 -0.08 -12.48 -10.91
CA LEU A 285 -1.01 -12.05 -9.87
C LEU A 285 -2.47 -12.32 -10.27
N ASP A 286 -2.85 -12.00 -11.50
CA ASP A 286 -4.23 -12.19 -11.98
C ASP A 286 -4.56 -13.68 -12.15
N PHE A 287 -3.62 -14.48 -12.68
CA PHE A 287 -3.79 -15.93 -12.83
C PHE A 287 -4.00 -16.63 -11.48
N ASN A 288 -3.21 -16.24 -10.47
CA ASN A 288 -3.29 -16.82 -9.13
C ASN A 288 -4.27 -16.08 -8.20
N GLN A 289 -4.95 -15.03 -8.68
CA GLN A 289 -5.85 -14.18 -7.88
C GLN A 289 -5.19 -13.59 -6.61
N ILE A 290 -3.97 -13.09 -6.76
CA ILE A 290 -3.16 -12.52 -5.67
C ILE A 290 -3.36 -11.00 -5.59
N ASN A 291 -3.69 -10.51 -4.39
CA ASN A 291 -3.73 -9.08 -4.09
C ASN A 291 -2.36 -8.61 -3.58
N LEU A 292 -1.55 -8.02 -4.45
CA LEU A 292 -0.23 -7.49 -4.09
C LEU A 292 -0.31 -6.03 -3.66
N THR A 293 0.24 -5.71 -2.48
CA THR A 293 0.52 -4.34 -2.05
C THR A 293 2.01 -4.17 -1.85
N ALA A 294 2.59 -3.05 -2.29
CA ALA A 294 4.02 -2.80 -2.18
C ALA A 294 4.31 -1.60 -1.28
N TYR A 295 5.33 -1.69 -0.43
CA TYR A 295 5.82 -0.61 0.42
C TYR A 295 7.34 -0.55 0.38
N HIS A 296 7.89 0.66 0.37
CA HIS A 296 9.34 0.84 0.41
C HIS A 296 9.85 0.52 1.81
N LEU A 297 10.90 -0.30 1.96
CA LEU A 297 11.63 -0.59 3.20
C LEU A 297 13.05 -0.01 3.07
N PRO A 298 13.48 0.99 3.87
CA PRO A 298 14.82 1.56 3.76
C PRO A 298 15.91 0.49 3.80
N GLY A 299 16.93 0.59 2.94
CA GLY A 299 18.00 -0.41 2.81
C GLY A 299 18.70 -0.75 4.15
N LYS A 300 18.90 0.24 5.03
CA LYS A 300 19.43 0.04 6.40
C LYS A 300 18.59 -0.91 7.27
N TYR A 301 17.34 -1.17 6.90
CA TYR A 301 16.40 -2.09 7.54
C TYR A 301 16.10 -3.34 6.69
N ASN A 302 16.65 -3.44 5.47
CA ASN A 302 16.48 -4.58 4.55
C ASN A 302 17.61 -5.62 4.64
N ALA A 303 18.37 -5.61 5.74
CA ALA A 303 19.60 -6.39 5.87
C ALA A 303 19.38 -7.91 5.78
N HIS A 304 18.19 -8.42 6.11
CA HIS A 304 17.88 -9.84 5.93
C HIS A 304 17.90 -10.25 4.46
N ALA A 305 17.16 -9.54 3.60
CA ALA A 305 17.11 -9.86 2.18
C ALA A 305 18.47 -9.58 1.50
N ASP A 306 19.18 -8.51 1.89
CA ASP A 306 20.54 -8.20 1.41
C ASP A 306 21.57 -9.29 1.78
N HIS A 307 21.47 -9.87 2.98
CA HIS A 307 22.35 -10.97 3.36
C HIS A 307 22.02 -12.24 2.58
N LEU A 308 20.74 -12.57 2.38
CA LEU A 308 20.32 -13.70 1.55
C LEU A 308 20.80 -13.54 0.09
N SER A 309 20.69 -12.34 -0.49
CA SER A 309 21.14 -12.07 -1.87
C SER A 309 22.67 -12.12 -2.02
N ARG A 310 23.40 -12.16 -0.90
CA ARG A 310 24.87 -12.28 -0.82
C ARG A 310 25.35 -13.58 -0.21
N HIS A 311 24.45 -14.55 0.01
CA HIS A 311 24.77 -15.85 0.64
C HIS A 311 25.42 -15.72 2.03
N ARG A 312 24.97 -14.74 2.82
CA ARG A 312 25.42 -14.49 4.20
C ARG A 312 24.34 -14.86 5.20
N ARG A 313 24.74 -15.18 6.43
CA ARG A 313 23.78 -15.36 7.55
C ARG A 313 23.07 -14.03 7.82
N PRO A 314 21.74 -13.99 7.92
CA PRO A 314 21.01 -12.76 8.26
C PRO A 314 21.45 -12.20 9.62
N PRO A 315 21.40 -10.88 9.81
CA PRO A 315 21.77 -10.26 11.09
C PRO A 315 20.71 -10.55 12.15
N GLU A 316 21.11 -10.56 13.41
CA GLU A 316 20.20 -10.63 14.55
C GLU A 316 20.57 -9.54 15.55
N TRP A 317 19.65 -8.58 15.73
CA TRP A 317 19.89 -7.39 16.52
C TRP A 317 19.52 -7.64 17.98
N HIS A 318 20.45 -7.29 18.87
CA HIS A 318 20.31 -7.48 20.31
C HIS A 318 20.54 -6.15 21.05
N LEU A 319 19.66 -5.85 22.01
CA LEU A 319 19.84 -4.71 22.91
C LEU A 319 20.56 -5.17 24.17
N LEU A 320 21.69 -4.51 24.49
CA LEU A 320 22.53 -4.86 25.62
C LEU A 320 21.77 -4.78 26.96
N PRO A 321 22.13 -5.61 27.97
CA PRO A 321 21.44 -5.69 29.26
C PRO A 321 21.20 -4.35 29.95
N GLN A 322 22.19 -3.43 29.91
CA GLN A 322 22.05 -2.12 30.55
C GLN A 322 20.88 -1.30 29.98
N CYS A 323 20.58 -1.48 28.69
CA CYS A 323 19.46 -0.82 28.02
C CYS A 323 18.13 -1.50 28.37
N THR A 324 18.07 -2.84 28.29
CA THR A 324 16.83 -3.59 28.53
C THR A 324 16.40 -3.53 29.99
N GLU A 325 17.32 -3.60 30.96
CA GLU A 325 17.04 -3.42 32.38
C GLU A 325 16.43 -2.04 32.67
N MET A 326 17.00 -0.97 32.10
CA MET A 326 16.45 0.38 32.21
C MET A 326 15.03 0.46 31.62
N LEU A 327 14.82 -0.14 30.45
CA LEU A 327 13.51 -0.16 29.79
C LEU A 327 12.48 -0.93 30.61
N PHE A 328 12.81 -2.10 31.16
CA PHE A 328 11.90 -2.92 31.93
C PHE A 328 11.55 -2.30 33.28
N LYS A 329 12.50 -1.60 33.92
CA LYS A 329 12.23 -0.80 35.11
C LYS A 329 11.21 0.31 34.85
N LYS A 330 11.25 0.91 33.65
CA LYS A 330 10.37 2.04 33.28
C LYS A 330 9.01 1.59 32.71
N LEU A 331 9.00 0.55 31.88
CA LEU A 331 7.85 0.13 31.09
C LEU A 331 7.15 -1.11 31.65
N GLY A 332 7.74 -1.76 32.67
CA GLY A 332 7.28 -3.01 33.28
C GLY A 332 7.99 -4.23 32.71
N MET A 333 8.22 -5.23 33.57
CA MET A 333 8.92 -6.47 33.24
C MET A 333 8.08 -7.38 32.32
N PRO A 334 8.56 -7.73 31.12
CA PRO A 334 7.89 -8.71 30.27
C PRO A 334 8.14 -10.14 30.75
N LEU A 335 7.21 -11.05 30.41
CA LEU A 335 7.31 -12.47 30.76
C LEU A 335 8.07 -13.31 29.73
N VAL A 336 8.11 -12.85 28.48
CA VAL A 336 8.66 -13.61 27.34
C VAL A 336 9.22 -12.67 26.28
N ASP A 337 10.30 -13.09 25.64
CA ASP A 337 10.86 -12.49 24.41
C ASP A 337 10.38 -13.26 23.18
N LEU A 338 9.57 -12.63 22.32
CA LEU A 338 8.91 -13.34 21.22
C LEU A 338 9.75 -13.47 19.94
N PHE A 339 10.90 -12.80 19.82
CA PHE A 339 11.63 -12.73 18.54
C PHE A 339 13.14 -12.84 18.73
N ALA A 340 13.59 -13.86 19.47
CA ALA A 340 15.01 -14.00 19.79
C ALA A 340 15.51 -15.45 19.72
N SER A 341 16.76 -15.62 19.29
CA SER A 341 17.50 -16.88 19.41
C SER A 341 18.05 -17.09 20.83
N GLU A 342 18.60 -18.30 21.08
CA GLU A 342 19.41 -18.61 22.27
C GLU A 342 20.55 -17.60 22.52
N THR A 343 21.04 -16.91 21.49
CA THR A 343 22.14 -15.94 21.65
C THR A 343 21.69 -14.50 21.80
N ALA A 344 20.44 -14.18 21.45
CA ALA A 344 19.94 -12.81 21.40
C ALA A 344 18.83 -12.53 22.41
N HIS A 345 18.34 -13.53 23.13
CA HIS A 345 17.26 -13.34 24.09
C HIS A 345 17.64 -12.39 25.22
N VAL A 346 16.68 -11.56 25.64
CA VAL A 346 16.86 -10.63 26.77
C VAL A 346 16.09 -11.09 28.02
N LEU A 347 15.38 -12.22 27.93
CA LEU A 347 14.57 -12.84 28.98
C LEU A 347 14.79 -14.34 28.99
N GLU A 348 14.67 -14.98 30.15
CA GLU A 348 14.81 -16.44 30.28
C GLU A 348 13.81 -17.22 29.40
N ASN A 349 12.55 -16.79 29.37
CA ASN A 349 11.58 -17.32 28.43
C ASN A 349 11.70 -16.57 27.10
N TYR A 350 12.01 -17.28 26.03
CA TYR A 350 12.10 -16.71 24.69
C TYR A 350 11.58 -17.65 23.60
N VAL A 351 11.31 -17.11 22.42
CA VAL A 351 10.74 -17.83 21.27
C VAL A 351 11.68 -17.68 20.07
N SER A 352 12.24 -18.82 19.66
CA SER A 352 13.20 -18.91 18.55
C SER A 352 12.52 -19.32 17.24
N LEU A 353 13.14 -18.99 16.11
CA LEU A 353 12.80 -19.57 14.81
C LEU A 353 13.58 -20.86 14.51
N ASP A 354 14.67 -21.12 15.26
CA ASP A 354 15.45 -22.35 15.11
C ASP A 354 14.70 -23.52 15.77
N LEU A 355 14.34 -24.52 14.95
CA LEU A 355 13.65 -25.72 15.40
C LEU A 355 14.55 -26.66 16.20
N ASN A 356 15.86 -26.44 16.20
CA ASN A 356 16.82 -27.22 16.97
C ASN A 356 17.09 -26.61 18.36
N ASP A 357 16.56 -25.42 18.64
CA ASP A 357 16.72 -24.76 19.94
C ASP A 357 15.74 -25.35 20.96
N HIS A 358 16.17 -26.39 21.66
CA HIS A 358 15.37 -27.07 22.68
C HIS A 358 15.14 -26.24 23.96
N ARG A 359 15.80 -25.09 24.12
CA ARG A 359 15.62 -24.20 25.28
C ARG A 359 14.55 -23.15 25.06
N ALA A 360 14.19 -22.88 23.80
CA ALA A 360 13.11 -21.96 23.46
C ALA A 360 11.77 -22.44 24.04
N LEU A 361 10.98 -21.51 24.59
CA LEU A 361 9.65 -21.76 25.15
C LEU A 361 8.70 -22.40 24.11
N PHE A 362 8.81 -21.96 22.86
CA PHE A 362 8.25 -22.60 21.67
C PHE A 362 8.94 -22.02 20.43
N HIS A 363 8.56 -22.50 19.24
CA HIS A 363 9.17 -22.06 17.98
C HIS A 363 8.19 -21.24 17.14
N ASN A 364 8.72 -20.24 16.44
CA ASN A 364 7.98 -19.29 15.62
C ASN A 364 6.85 -18.58 16.39
N ALA A 365 7.07 -17.31 16.77
CA ALA A 365 6.06 -16.54 17.50
C ALA A 365 4.70 -16.46 16.82
N PHE A 366 4.63 -16.53 15.49
CA PHE A 366 3.36 -16.50 14.77
C PHE A 366 2.62 -17.85 14.76
N SER A 367 3.19 -18.91 15.32
CA SER A 367 2.55 -20.24 15.40
C SER A 367 1.43 -20.32 16.43
N ARG A 368 1.31 -19.34 17.32
CA ARG A 368 0.30 -19.30 18.40
C ARG A 368 -0.32 -17.91 18.53
N THR A 369 -1.59 -17.86 18.91
CA THR A 369 -2.21 -16.62 19.41
C THR A 369 -1.48 -16.15 20.67
N TRP A 370 -1.19 -14.86 20.77
CA TRP A 370 -0.47 -14.33 21.91
C TRP A 370 -1.41 -14.01 23.08
N HIS A 371 -1.16 -14.66 24.21
CA HIS A 371 -1.90 -14.48 25.46
C HIS A 371 -0.92 -14.28 26.62
N PHE A 372 -0.30 -13.10 26.66
CA PHE A 372 0.68 -12.74 27.70
C PHE A 372 0.22 -11.49 28.44
N SER A 373 0.39 -11.44 29.76
CA SER A 373 0.14 -10.21 30.51
C SER A 373 1.05 -9.08 30.01
N ARG A 374 2.32 -9.40 29.77
CA ARG A 374 3.30 -8.54 29.10
C ARG A 374 4.33 -9.35 28.32
N ALA A 375 4.62 -8.98 27.07
CA ALA A 375 5.66 -9.60 26.26
C ALA A 375 6.58 -8.57 25.60
N TRP A 376 7.83 -8.96 25.37
CA TRP A 376 8.82 -8.20 24.62
C TRP A 376 8.81 -8.63 23.16
N ILE A 377 8.83 -7.66 22.25
CA ILE A 377 8.86 -7.88 20.81
C ILE A 377 9.94 -7.00 20.20
N PHE A 378 11.06 -7.60 19.79
CA PHE A 378 12.06 -6.93 18.97
C PHE A 378 12.21 -7.66 17.63
N PRO A 379 11.24 -7.48 16.70
CA PRO A 379 11.24 -8.22 15.45
C PRO A 379 12.19 -7.54 14.45
N PRO A 380 12.73 -8.29 13.47
CA PRO A 380 13.26 -7.71 12.25
C PRO A 380 12.30 -6.66 11.65
N PRO A 381 12.78 -5.50 11.16
CA PRO A 381 11.91 -4.39 10.74
C PRO A 381 10.85 -4.76 9.68
N PHE A 382 11.13 -5.72 8.82
CA PHE A 382 10.19 -6.19 7.82
C PHE A 382 9.02 -7.01 8.39
N LEU A 383 9.14 -7.54 9.61
CA LEU A 383 8.06 -8.30 10.27
C LEU A 383 7.09 -7.42 11.06
N ILE A 384 7.38 -6.12 11.24
CA ILE A 384 6.51 -5.21 12.00
C ILE A 384 5.06 -5.22 11.49
N PRO A 385 4.78 -5.17 10.18
CA PRO A 385 3.40 -5.27 9.68
C PRO A 385 2.71 -6.57 10.09
N ARG A 386 3.43 -7.70 10.08
CA ARG A 386 2.91 -9.01 10.50
C ARG A 386 2.67 -9.06 12.00
N VAL A 387 3.56 -8.48 12.80
CA VAL A 387 3.37 -8.32 14.26
C VAL A 387 2.07 -7.56 14.55
N LEU A 388 1.83 -6.45 13.86
CA LEU A 388 0.62 -5.65 14.06
C LEU A 388 -0.65 -6.38 13.61
N ALA A 389 -0.57 -7.11 12.50
CA ALA A 389 -1.67 -7.98 12.06
C ALA A 389 -1.98 -9.06 13.11
N HIS A 390 -0.95 -9.68 13.69
CA HIS A 390 -1.09 -10.73 14.71
C HIS A 390 -1.66 -10.19 16.03
N LEU A 391 -1.32 -8.95 16.39
CA LEU A 391 -1.86 -8.29 17.59
C LEU A 391 -3.39 -8.14 17.57
N ASN A 392 -4.05 -8.19 16.41
CA ASN A 392 -5.51 -8.15 16.33
C ASN A 392 -6.20 -9.30 17.08
N GLN A 393 -5.53 -10.44 17.19
CA GLN A 393 -6.05 -11.64 17.86
C GLN A 393 -5.41 -11.85 19.24
N ALA A 394 -4.43 -11.02 19.60
CA ALA A 394 -3.70 -11.13 20.85
C ALA A 394 -4.46 -10.51 22.03
N THR A 395 -4.14 -10.93 23.25
CA THR A 395 -4.59 -10.29 24.49
C THR A 395 -3.40 -9.89 25.34
N GLY A 396 -3.52 -8.77 26.07
CA GLY A 396 -2.50 -8.27 26.99
C GLY A 396 -1.67 -7.10 26.44
N VAL A 397 -0.47 -6.90 26.99
CA VAL A 397 0.38 -5.73 26.71
C VAL A 397 1.70 -6.15 26.06
N TYR A 398 2.14 -5.40 25.05
CA TYR A 398 3.32 -5.74 24.26
C TYR A 398 4.27 -4.54 24.21
N LEU A 399 5.53 -4.77 24.56
CA LEU A 399 6.61 -3.80 24.42
C LEU A 399 7.30 -4.05 23.07
N ILE A 400 6.97 -3.23 22.08
CA ILE A 400 7.38 -3.41 20.69
C ILE A 400 8.51 -2.44 20.37
N VAL A 401 9.67 -2.97 20.04
CA VAL A 401 10.79 -2.20 19.51
C VAL A 401 10.59 -1.98 18.02
N CYS A 402 10.57 -0.73 17.58
CA CYS A 402 10.38 -0.35 16.18
C CYS A 402 11.33 0.78 15.80
N PRO A 403 11.81 0.85 14.55
CA PRO A 403 12.53 2.01 14.07
C PRO A 403 11.62 3.25 14.01
N ARG A 404 12.14 4.41 14.43
CA ARG A 404 11.53 5.70 14.15
C ARG A 404 11.74 6.03 12.68
N TRP A 405 10.75 5.72 11.87
CA TRP A 405 10.72 6.00 10.45
C TRP A 405 9.48 6.84 10.12
N GLU A 406 9.72 8.06 9.65
CA GLU A 406 8.66 8.99 9.27
C GLU A 406 7.88 8.51 8.04
N ARG A 407 6.55 8.69 8.08
CA ARG A 407 5.62 8.36 6.98
C ARG A 407 5.58 6.87 6.59
N VAL A 408 6.00 5.97 7.47
CA VAL A 408 5.80 4.53 7.27
C VAL A 408 4.34 4.14 7.50
N PHE A 409 3.84 3.23 6.66
CA PHE A 409 2.42 2.87 6.58
C PHE A 409 1.85 2.24 7.84
N TRP A 410 2.67 1.50 8.61
CA TRP A 410 2.25 0.80 9.82
C TRP A 410 2.26 1.67 11.09
N ARG A 411 2.83 2.89 11.05
CA ARG A 411 2.97 3.73 12.25
C ARG A 411 1.64 4.26 12.78
N ALA A 412 0.64 4.45 11.91
CA ALA A 412 -0.70 4.84 12.34
C ALA A 412 -1.37 3.73 13.16
N ASP A 413 -1.20 2.48 12.76
CA ASP A 413 -1.70 1.31 13.49
C ASP A 413 -1.05 1.17 14.87
N LEU A 414 0.28 1.33 14.95
CA LEU A 414 0.98 1.40 16.24
C LEU A 414 0.41 2.50 17.16
N LYS A 415 0.17 3.70 16.63
CA LYS A 415 -0.40 4.81 17.41
C LYS A 415 -1.80 4.49 17.94
N ALA A 416 -2.65 3.85 17.13
CA ALA A 416 -4.00 3.46 17.54
C ALA A 416 -4.01 2.41 18.69
N ARG A 417 -2.94 1.61 18.79
CA ARG A 417 -2.75 0.57 19.82
C ARG A 417 -1.99 1.05 21.06
N ALA A 418 -1.30 2.19 20.96
CA ALA A 418 -0.43 2.69 22.01
C ALA A 418 -1.22 2.99 23.30
N LEU A 419 -0.70 2.49 24.41
CA LEU A 419 -1.22 2.74 25.76
C LEU A 419 -0.50 3.92 26.44
N ALA A 420 0.65 4.32 25.89
CA ALA A 420 1.47 5.43 26.37
C ALA A 420 2.31 6.00 25.22
N ALA A 421 2.93 7.16 25.45
CA ALA A 421 3.91 7.71 24.52
C ALA A 421 5.11 6.77 24.35
N PRO A 422 5.67 6.63 23.12
CA PRO A 422 6.80 5.74 22.88
C PRO A 422 8.07 6.24 23.59
N PHE A 423 8.87 5.31 24.10
CA PHE A 423 10.18 5.62 24.67
C PHE A 423 11.25 5.59 23.58
N THR A 424 12.09 6.63 23.47
CA THR A 424 13.15 6.69 22.46
C THR A 424 14.46 6.17 23.03
N ILE A 425 15.12 5.24 22.35
CA ILE A 425 16.45 4.77 22.73
C ILE A 425 17.49 5.75 22.17
N HIS A 426 18.12 6.52 23.05
CA HIS A 426 19.21 7.43 22.71
C HIS A 426 20.54 6.68 22.63
N ASN A 427 21.52 7.23 21.90
CA ASN A 427 22.87 6.66 21.76
C ASN A 427 22.88 5.19 21.33
N LEU A 428 22.05 4.85 20.34
CA LEU A 428 21.79 3.47 19.92
C LEU A 428 23.07 2.65 19.64
N HIS A 429 24.12 3.28 19.11
CA HIS A 429 25.43 2.66 18.87
C HIS A 429 26.10 2.06 20.12
N ARG A 430 25.71 2.49 21.33
CA ARG A 430 26.20 1.94 22.61
C ARG A 430 25.33 0.83 23.18
N HIS A 431 24.16 0.60 22.59
CA HIS A 431 23.14 -0.28 23.16
C HIS A 431 22.71 -1.39 22.20
N LEU A 432 22.92 -1.22 20.90
CA LEU A 432 22.51 -2.16 19.86
C LEU A 432 23.73 -2.85 19.25
N VAL A 433 23.71 -4.18 19.25
CA VAL A 433 24.73 -5.03 18.62
C VAL A 433 24.07 -6.01 17.67
N ASP A 434 24.81 -6.44 16.66
CA ASP A 434 24.45 -7.58 15.81
C ASP A 434 25.18 -8.82 16.35
N THR A 435 24.42 -9.80 16.86
CA THR A 435 24.99 -11.01 17.48
C THR A 435 25.85 -11.82 16.52
N SER A 436 25.64 -11.70 15.21
CA SER A 436 26.44 -12.39 14.20
C SER A 436 27.86 -11.81 14.06
N THR A 437 28.06 -10.55 14.44
CA THR A 437 29.35 -9.83 14.29
C THR A 437 29.94 -9.33 15.60
N GLY A 438 29.14 -9.29 16.67
CA GLY A 438 29.52 -8.72 17.97
C GLY A 438 29.67 -7.20 17.98
N VAL A 439 29.40 -6.51 16.87
CA VAL A 439 29.52 -5.06 16.74
C VAL A 439 28.18 -4.41 16.41
N ALA A 440 28.11 -3.08 16.53
CA ALA A 440 26.90 -2.35 16.20
C ALA A 440 26.52 -2.49 14.70
N PRO A 441 25.21 -2.53 14.36
CA PRO A 441 24.78 -2.65 12.97
C PRO A 441 25.31 -1.52 12.07
N ARG A 442 25.44 -1.81 10.78
CA ARG A 442 25.80 -0.80 9.77
C ARG A 442 24.81 0.37 9.84
N GLU A 443 25.34 1.58 9.73
CA GLU A 443 24.55 2.82 9.81
C GLU A 443 23.74 3.02 11.12
N VAL A 444 24.13 2.38 12.24
CA VAL A 444 23.45 2.56 13.54
C VAL A 444 23.29 4.03 13.95
N HIS A 445 24.23 4.90 13.56
CA HIS A 445 24.16 6.35 13.81
C HIS A 445 23.01 7.04 13.08
N ASN A 446 22.54 6.46 11.97
CA ASN A 446 21.39 6.94 11.20
C ASN A 446 20.09 6.24 11.63
N MET A 447 20.13 5.39 12.67
CA MET A 447 18.97 4.68 13.18
C MET A 447 18.50 5.29 14.49
N THR A 448 17.20 5.20 14.71
CA THR A 448 16.59 5.53 15.99
C THR A 448 15.56 4.44 16.27
N LEU A 449 15.63 3.82 17.44
CA LEU A 449 14.63 2.84 17.87
C LEU A 449 13.73 3.47 18.93
N GLU A 450 12.46 3.09 18.87
CA GLU A 450 11.44 3.43 19.84
C GLU A 450 10.84 2.16 20.44
N VAL A 451 10.53 2.18 21.73
CA VAL A 451 9.78 1.12 22.41
C VAL A 451 8.35 1.61 22.62
N TRP A 452 7.41 0.92 21.98
CA TRP A 452 5.99 1.20 22.04
C TRP A 452 5.31 0.24 23.02
N THR A 453 4.51 0.77 23.95
CA THR A 453 3.66 -0.06 24.81
C THR A 453 2.28 -0.15 24.16
N CYS A 454 1.94 -1.32 23.62
CA CYS A 454 0.73 -1.53 22.81
C CYS A 454 -0.19 -2.57 23.45
N GLY A 455 -1.50 -2.37 23.35
CA GLY A 455 -2.50 -3.38 23.71
C GLY A 455 -2.75 -4.37 22.57
N GLY A 456 -2.95 -5.65 22.91
CA GLY A 456 -3.54 -6.64 22.01
C GLY A 456 -5.04 -6.42 21.80
N GLY A 457 -5.56 -6.93 20.69
CA GLY A 457 -6.97 -6.93 20.33
C GLY A 457 -7.27 -6.16 19.04
N LEU A 458 -8.50 -6.33 18.54
CA LEU A 458 -8.98 -5.60 17.36
C LEU A 458 -9.18 -4.12 17.72
N LYS A 459 -8.53 -3.23 16.97
CA LYS A 459 -8.79 -1.79 17.03
C LYS A 459 -9.35 -1.37 15.68
N ALA A 460 -10.49 -0.68 15.67
CA ALA A 460 -11.01 -0.07 14.47
C ALA A 460 -10.04 1.04 14.04
N LEU A 461 -9.46 0.89 12.84
CA LEU A 461 -8.67 1.93 12.17
C LEU A 461 -9.59 2.98 11.54
#